data_AF-A0A854WAR9-F1
#
_entry.id   AF-A0A854WAR9-F1
#
_cell.length_a   1.000
_cell.length_b   1.000
_cell.length_c   1.000
_cell.angle_alpha   90.00
_cell.angle_beta   90.00
_cell.angle_gamma   90.00
#
_symmetry.space_group_name_H-M   'P 1'
#
loop_
_entity.id
_entity.type
_entity.pdbx_description
1 polymer ?
#
loop_
_entity_poly.entity_id
_entity_poly.type
_entity_poly.pdbx_seq_one_letter_code
_entity_poly.pdbx_strand_id
1 'polypeptide(L)' 'MVYKLFQVTNEKRIDKGTFEYLDQAMAEYHRVCRDEIVFQGWLAEDKIISENLIRIDTGNNSIWFEIEVTKDEPTE' A
#
# COMPACT_ATOMS: atom_id res chain seq x y z
N MET A 1 11.17 -9.20 -8.46
CA MET A 1 10.17 -8.97 -7.39
C MET A 1 9.43 -7.72 -7.76
N VAL A 2 8.11 -7.74 -7.65
CA VAL A 2 7.23 -6.66 -8.08
C VAL A 2 6.37 -6.27 -6.88
N TYR A 3 6.26 -4.97 -6.63
CA TYR A 3 5.50 -4.40 -5.52
C TYR A 3 4.29 -3.67 -6.10
N LYS A 4 3.09 -4.21 -5.90
CA LYS A 4 1.86 -3.56 -6.34
C LYS A 4 1.21 -2.83 -5.20
N LEU A 5 1.03 -1.52 -5.35
CA LEU A 5 0.32 -0.70 -4.38
C LEU A 5 -1.16 -0.66 -4.73
N PHE A 6 -1.99 -1.10 -3.81
CA PHE A 6 -3.43 -0.97 -3.86
C PHE A 6 -3.91 -0.03 -2.76
N GLN A 7 -4.77 0.90 -3.11
CA GLN A 7 -5.59 1.61 -2.14
C GLN A 7 -6.91 0.87 -2.01
N VAL A 8 -7.22 0.41 -0.80
CA VAL A 8 -8.46 -0.29 -0.52
C VAL A 8 -9.35 0.62 0.32
N THR A 9 -10.58 0.80 -0.16
CA THR A 9 -11.66 1.43 0.60
C THR A 9 -12.76 0.42 0.83
N ASN A 10 -13.70 0.70 1.74
CA ASN A 10 -14.86 -0.17 1.99
C ASN A 10 -15.66 -0.55 0.73
N GLU A 11 -15.55 0.21 -0.36
CA GLU A 11 -16.31 0.00 -1.58
C GLU A 11 -15.47 -0.51 -2.75
N LYS A 12 -14.14 -0.27 -2.77
CA LYS A 12 -13.31 -0.49 -3.96
C LYS A 12 -11.84 -0.73 -3.63
N ARG A 13 -11.20 -1.60 -4.42
CA ARG A 13 -9.75 -1.79 -4.47
C ARG A 13 -9.21 -1.09 -5.72
N ILE A 14 -8.39 -0.08 -5.53
CA ILE A 14 -7.83 0.77 -6.58
C ILE A 14 -6.35 0.44 -6.74
N ASP A 15 -5.95 -0.02 -7.90
CA ASP A 15 -4.52 -0.14 -8.25
C ASP A 15 -3.92 1.27 -8.39
N LYS A 16 -2.91 1.56 -7.57
CA LYS A 16 -2.18 2.84 -7.60
C LYS A 16 -0.89 2.74 -8.39
N GLY A 17 -0.40 1.54 -8.61
CA GLY A 17 0.77 1.32 -9.45
C GLY A 17 1.52 0.06 -9.08
N THR A 18 2.40 -0.31 -10.01
CA THR A 18 3.30 -1.44 -9.88
C THR A 18 4.73 -0.91 -9.88
N PHE A 19 5.53 -1.35 -8.90
CA PHE A 19 6.86 -0.84 -8.62
C PHE A 19 7.87 -1.98 -8.55
N GLU A 20 9.14 -1.69 -8.84
CA GLU A 20 10.22 -2.68 -8.76
C GLU A 20 10.81 -2.76 -7.35
N TYR A 21 10.62 -1.69 -6.55
CA TYR A 21 11.18 -1.57 -5.20
C TYR A 21 10.12 -1.19 -4.18
N LEU A 22 10.25 -1.74 -2.96
CA LEU A 22 9.36 -1.42 -1.84
C LEU A 22 9.39 0.08 -1.51
N ASP A 23 10.57 0.71 -1.53
CA ASP A 23 10.73 2.15 -1.29
C ASP A 23 9.93 3.01 -2.27
N GLN A 24 9.78 2.58 -3.53
CA GLN A 24 8.97 3.30 -4.52
C GLN A 24 7.48 3.17 -4.20
N ALA A 25 7.01 1.97 -3.85
CA ALA A 25 5.63 1.74 -3.45
C ALA A 25 5.28 2.52 -2.17
N MET A 26 6.20 2.56 -1.21
CA MET A 26 6.07 3.37 0.02
C MET A 26 6.06 4.87 -0.28
N ALA A 27 6.95 5.36 -1.15
CA ALA A 27 6.98 6.76 -1.55
C ALA A 27 5.66 7.18 -2.23
N GLU A 28 5.11 6.33 -3.09
CA GLU A 28 3.82 6.60 -3.72
C GLU A 28 2.67 6.54 -2.70
N TYR A 29 2.69 5.60 -1.76
CA TYR A 29 1.77 5.57 -0.62
C TYR A 29 1.80 6.91 0.14
N HIS A 30 2.99 7.40 0.52
CA HIS A 30 3.12 8.69 1.20
C HIS A 30 2.62 9.86 0.35
N ARG A 31 2.84 9.82 -0.97
CA ARG A 31 2.32 10.82 -1.91
C ARG A 31 0.80 10.82 -1.94
N VAL A 32 0.18 9.66 -2.12
CA VAL A 32 -1.27 9.48 -2.17
C VAL A 32 -1.92 9.86 -0.83
N CYS A 33 -1.36 9.41 0.29
CA CYS A 33 -1.83 9.81 1.61
C CYS A 33 -1.73 11.33 1.82
N ARG A 34 -0.66 11.98 1.36
CA ARG A 34 -0.50 13.43 1.50
C ARG A 34 -1.49 14.22 0.63
N ASP A 35 -1.73 13.76 -0.59
CA ASP A 35 -2.49 14.49 -1.61
C ASP A 35 -4.01 14.26 -1.51
N GLU A 36 -4.43 12.99 -1.39
CA GLU A 36 -5.86 12.61 -1.43
C GLU A 36 -6.50 12.51 -0.05
N ILE A 37 -5.75 12.04 0.94
CA ILE A 37 -6.27 11.80 2.29
C ILE A 37 -5.64 12.84 3.21
N VAL A 38 -6.02 14.12 3.09
CA VAL A 38 -5.49 15.25 3.89
C VAL A 38 -5.28 14.84 5.37
N PHE A 39 -4.07 14.35 5.68
CA PHE A 39 -3.77 13.68 6.95
C PHE A 39 -3.20 14.72 7.90
N GLN A 40 -4.00 15.13 8.88
CA GLN A 40 -3.62 16.18 9.86
C GLN A 40 -2.92 15.64 11.12
N GLY A 41 -2.59 14.36 11.20
CA GLY A 41 -2.01 13.76 12.39
C GLY A 41 -1.04 12.64 12.07
N TRP A 42 -0.05 12.47 12.94
CA TRP A 42 0.92 11.37 12.91
C TRP A 42 0.18 10.06 12.66
N LEU A 43 0.53 9.41 11.56
CA LEU A 43 -0.08 8.16 11.13
C LEU A 43 0.00 7.15 12.29
N ALA A 44 -1.15 6.74 12.81
CA ALA A 44 -1.24 5.46 13.51
C ALA A 44 -1.16 4.38 12.41
N GLU A 45 0.03 4.23 11.85
CA GLU A 45 0.40 3.23 10.86
C GLU A 45 0.43 1.86 11.56
N ASP A 46 -0.73 1.22 11.66
CA ASP A 46 -0.75 -0.20 12.00
C ASP A 46 -0.34 -0.97 10.73
N LYS A 47 0.92 -1.41 10.71
CA LYS A 47 1.51 -2.15 9.59
C LYS A 47 1.37 -3.64 9.86
N ILE A 48 0.50 -4.28 9.09
CA ILE A 48 0.36 -5.73 9.09
C ILE A 48 1.23 -6.26 7.96
N ILE A 49 2.40 -6.78 8.32
CA ILE A 49 3.33 -7.41 7.38
C ILE A 49 3.04 -8.91 7.34
N SER A 50 2.56 -9.38 6.21
CA SER A 50 2.44 -10.79 5.85
C SER A 50 3.52 -11.16 4.81
N GLU A 51 3.71 -12.46 4.59
CA GLU A 51 4.81 -13.00 3.78
C GLU A 51 4.96 -12.36 2.38
N ASN A 52 3.84 -11.97 1.74
CA ASN A 52 3.81 -11.31 0.43
C ASN A 52 2.86 -10.10 0.39
N LEU A 53 2.45 -9.55 1.54
CA LEU A 53 1.49 -8.45 1.60
C LEU A 53 1.79 -7.54 2.78
N ILE A 54 1.99 -6.25 2.53
CA ILE A 54 2.13 -5.24 3.57
C ILE A 54 0.86 -4.41 3.57
N ARG A 55 0.02 -4.59 4.57
CA ARG A 55 -1.17 -3.78 4.78
C ARG A 55 -0.86 -2.63 5.72
N ILE A 56 -1.27 -1.43 5.35
CA ILE A 56 -1.07 -0.20 6.10
C ILE A 56 -2.45 0.40 6.37
N ASP A 57 -2.95 0.21 7.59
CA ASP A 57 -4.18 0.88 8.01
C ASP A 57 -3.87 2.34 8.33
N THR A 58 -4.72 3.23 7.83
CA THR A 58 -4.51 4.68 7.98
C THR A 58 -5.20 5.24 9.23
N GLY A 59 -5.75 4.38 10.09
CA GLY A 59 -6.53 4.76 11.28
C GLY A 59 -7.91 5.38 10.96
N ASN A 60 -8.16 5.71 9.69
CA ASN A 60 -9.48 6.07 9.19
C ASN A 60 -10.19 4.77 8.82
N ASN A 61 -11.23 4.40 9.58
CA ASN A 61 -11.89 3.08 9.62
C ASN A 61 -12.51 2.57 8.30
N SER A 62 -12.20 3.22 7.18
CA SER A 62 -12.75 2.98 5.84
C SER A 62 -11.71 2.94 4.72
N ILE A 63 -10.42 3.21 5.00
CA ILE A 63 -9.36 3.26 3.97
C ILE A 63 -8.05 2.65 4.51
N TRP A 64 -7.52 1.64 3.81
CA TRP A 64 -6.20 1.06 4.06
C TRP A 64 -5.44 0.88 2.73
N PHE A 65 -4.14 0.68 2.82
CA PHE A 65 -3.29 0.40 1.68
C PHE A 65 -2.74 -1.01 1.76
N GLU A 66 -2.53 -1.63 0.61
CA GLU A 66 -2.02 -2.98 0.46
C GLU A 66 -0.86 -2.95 -0.53
N ILE A 67 0.35 -3.27 -0.09
CA ILE A 67 1.51 -3.47 -0.96
C ILE A 67 1.70 -4.97 -1.11
N GLU A 68 1.29 -5.51 -2.25
CA GLU A 68 1.45 -6.90 -2.59
C GLU A 68 2.82 -7.13 -3.23
N VAL A 69 3.58 -8.08 -2.69
CA VAL A 69 4.90 -8.46 -3.19
C VAL A 69 4.75 -9.71 -4.05
N THR A 70 4.69 -9.52 -5.36
CA THR A 70 4.72 -10.62 -6.32
C THR A 70 6.19 -10.97 -6.58
N LYS A 71 6.67 -12.08 -6.04
CA LYS A 71 7.87 -12.70 -6.59
C LYS A 71 7.42 -13.34 -7.91
N ASP A 72 7.89 -12.81 -9.04
CA ASP A 72 8.01 -13.62 -10.25
C ASP A 72 8.94 -14.77 -9.84
N GLU A 73 8.36 -15.89 -9.38
CA GLU A 73 9.06 -17.16 -9.44
C GLU A 73 9.36 -17.39 -10.93
N PRO A 74 10.63 -17.61 -11.33
CA PRO A 74 10.85 -18.18 -12.64
C PRO A 74 10.20 -19.55 -12.60
N THR A 75 9.06 -19.69 -13.27
CA THR A 75 8.50 -21.00 -13.60
C THR A 75 9.52 -21.66 -14.53
N GLU A 76 10.45 -22.44 -13.95
CA GLU A 76 11.28 -23.41 -14.68
C GLU A 76 10.43 -24.54 -15.26
#